data_AF-A0AAV7K079-F1
#
_entry.id   AF-A0AAV7K079-F1
#
_cell.length_a   1.000
_cell.length_b   1.000
_cell.length_c   1.000
_cell.angle_alpha   90.00
_cell.angle_beta   90.00
_cell.angle_gamma   90.00
#
_symmetry.space_group_name_H-M   'P 1'
#
loop_
_entity.id
_entity.type
_entity.pdbx_description
1 polymer ?
#
loop_
_entity_poly.entity_id
_entity_poly.type
_entity_poly.pdbx_seq_one_letter_code
_entity_poly.pdbx_strand_id
1 'polypeptide(L)'
;MSGNDKVKLLVIGKSKKPRCFKGIDMDTLPVSYRANKNAWMTSLLFEEWITRWDSALGKQSRKILLLVDNCTAHPALDTLKNIRLEFLPPNTTSLIQPMDQGIIKNIKGHYRKELVQMTITAIEDNLLSTSCTATEVSAKITVLDAIRVVAKSWRQVKTQTIANCFRKGGFWVTASEEGTEKNLASQESNEEQALPKVVMATATS
;
A
#
# COMPACT_ATOMS: atom_id res chain seq x y z
N MET A 1 -14.26 -4.74 7.60
CA MET A 1 -13.11 -3.90 7.19
C MET A 1 -13.63 -2.63 6.54
N SER A 2 -13.29 -1.44 7.04
CA SER A 2 -13.79 -0.16 6.51
C SER A 2 -13.06 0.35 5.26
N GLY A 3 -11.83 -0.14 5.03
CA GLY A 3 -11.01 0.27 3.87
C GLY A 3 -10.39 1.67 3.97
N ASN A 4 -10.46 2.30 5.14
CA ASN A 4 -10.00 3.68 5.35
C ASN A 4 -8.49 3.79 5.65
N ASP A 5 -7.88 2.72 6.15
CA ASP A 5 -6.48 2.73 6.57
C ASP A 5 -5.56 2.33 5.42
N LYS A 6 -5.07 3.33 4.68
CA LYS A 6 -4.06 3.16 3.64
C LYS A 6 -2.67 3.47 4.19
N VAL A 7 -1.74 2.54 3.98
CA VAL A 7 -0.33 2.73 4.33
C VAL A 7 0.42 3.39 3.17
N LYS A 8 1.46 4.17 3.47
CA LYS A 8 2.38 4.74 2.48
C LYS A 8 3.04 3.61 1.69
N LEU A 9 3.00 3.66 0.36
CA LEU A 9 3.60 2.63 -0.50
C LEU A 9 5.12 2.56 -0.30
N LEU A 10 5.67 1.35 -0.34
CA LEU A 10 7.11 1.11 -0.49
C LEU A 10 7.42 0.92 -1.98
N VAL A 11 8.32 1.73 -2.51
CA VAL A 11 8.81 1.64 -3.90
C VAL A 11 10.28 1.26 -3.86
N ILE A 12 10.65 0.22 -4.59
CA ILE A 12 12.04 -0.26 -4.67
C ILE A 12 12.55 0.00 -6.09
N GLY A 13 13.63 0.76 -6.21
CA GLY A 13 14.31 1.01 -7.49
C GLY A 13 15.71 0.41 -7.54
N LYS A 14 16.39 0.59 -8.69
CA LYS A 14 17.76 0.08 -8.88
C LYS A 14 18.83 0.95 -8.23
N SER A 15 18.65 2.27 -8.28
CA SER A 15 19.62 3.25 -7.77
C SER A 15 19.13 3.86 -6.47
N LYS A 16 20.00 4.00 -5.47
CA LYS A 16 19.68 4.69 -4.21
C LYS A 16 19.26 6.14 -4.45
N LYS A 17 19.85 6.80 -5.44
CA LYS A 17 19.54 8.18 -5.82
C LYS A 17 19.59 8.33 -7.35
N PRO A 18 18.49 8.05 -8.06
CA PRO A 18 18.39 8.29 -9.50
C PRO A 18 18.65 9.76 -9.83
N ARG A 19 19.11 10.05 -11.06
CA ARG A 19 19.41 11.43 -11.50
C ARG A 19 18.23 12.39 -11.31
N CYS A 20 17.00 11.91 -11.50
CA CYS A 20 15.77 12.69 -11.30
C CYS A 20 15.49 13.07 -9.84
N PHE A 21 16.27 12.59 -8.85
CA PHE A 21 16.16 12.98 -7.44
C PHE A 21 17.19 14.06 -7.05
N LYS A 22 17.92 14.63 -8.01
CA LYS A 22 18.83 15.74 -7.72
C LYS A 22 18.03 16.92 -7.14
N GLY A 23 18.43 17.41 -5.97
CA GLY A 23 17.76 18.52 -5.28
C GLY A 23 16.43 18.15 -4.61
N ILE A 24 16.03 16.87 -4.62
CA ILE A 24 14.83 16.39 -3.93
C ILE A 24 15.23 15.82 -2.57
N ASP A 25 14.54 16.27 -1.54
CA ASP A 25 14.57 15.62 -0.23
C ASP A 25 13.75 14.33 -0.29
N MET A 26 14.40 13.21 0.02
CA MET A 26 13.80 11.88 -0.06
C MET A 26 12.69 11.67 0.97
N ASP A 27 12.73 12.38 2.09
CA ASP A 27 11.71 12.25 3.14
C ASP A 27 10.39 12.93 2.73
N THR A 28 10.45 13.88 1.81
CA THR A 28 9.27 14.57 1.24
C THR A 28 8.54 13.74 0.18
N LEU A 29 9.11 12.61 -0.27
CA LEU A 29 8.48 11.78 -1.28
C LEU A 29 7.13 11.23 -0.77
N PRO A 30 6.11 11.11 -1.65
CA PRO A 30 4.80 10.59 -1.25
C PRO A 30 4.79 9.06 -1.04
N VAL A 31 5.95 8.41 -1.23
CA VAL A 31 6.20 6.98 -0.99
C VAL A 31 7.43 6.79 -0.11
N SER A 32 7.60 5.63 0.50
CA SER A 32 8.88 5.20 1.06
C SER A 32 9.72 4.63 -0.08
N TYR A 33 10.92 5.16 -0.31
CA TYR A 33 11.79 4.67 -1.38
C TYR A 33 12.95 3.85 -0.82
N ARG A 34 13.22 2.70 -1.44
CA ARG A 34 14.41 1.86 -1.20
C ARG A 34 15.06 1.51 -2.53
N ALA A 35 16.30 1.05 -2.46
CA ALA A 35 16.97 0.57 -3.65
C ALA A 35 17.84 -0.66 -3.40
N ASN A 36 17.81 -1.57 -4.36
CA ASN A 36 18.71 -2.70 -4.46
C ASN A 36 18.99 -2.99 -5.95
N LYS A 37 19.97 -3.85 -6.24
CA LYS A 37 20.42 -4.12 -7.63
C LYS A 37 19.29 -4.57 -8.57
N ASN A 38 18.33 -5.33 -8.05
CA ASN A 38 17.31 -6.02 -8.83
C ASN A 38 15.96 -5.29 -8.85
N ALA A 39 15.78 -4.25 -8.04
CA ALA A 39 14.54 -3.51 -7.85
C ALA A 39 13.33 -4.38 -7.43
N TRP A 40 13.56 -5.38 -6.59
CA TRP A 40 12.52 -6.28 -6.06
C TRP A 40 12.53 -6.34 -4.53
N MET A 41 11.46 -6.85 -3.93
CA MET A 41 11.39 -7.09 -2.48
C MET A 41 12.42 -8.15 -2.06
N THR A 42 12.99 -7.98 -0.87
CA THR A 42 13.89 -8.95 -0.22
C THR A 42 13.53 -9.06 1.25
N SER A 43 13.83 -10.19 1.89
CA SER A 43 13.55 -10.41 3.32
C SER A 43 14.09 -9.28 4.21
N LEU A 44 15.32 -8.81 3.93
CA LEU A 44 15.93 -7.68 4.64
C LEU A 44 15.12 -6.37 4.51
N LEU A 45 14.68 -6.04 3.30
CA LEU A 45 13.87 -4.83 3.06
C LEU A 45 12.48 -4.94 3.68
N PHE A 46 11.89 -6.14 3.64
CA PHE A 46 10.60 -6.39 4.28
C PHE A 46 10.70 -6.23 5.79
N GLU A 47 11.72 -6.84 6.42
CA GLU A 47 11.99 -6.73 7.86
C GLU A 47 12.23 -5.27 8.28
N GLU A 48 13.07 -4.53 7.54
CA GLU A 48 13.30 -3.11 7.80
C GLU A 48 12.00 -2.30 7.74
N TRP A 49 11.16 -2.58 6.74
CA TRP A 49 9.90 -1.88 6.53
C TRP A 49 8.88 -2.19 7.62
N ILE A 50 8.68 -3.46 7.96
CA ILE A 50 7.66 -3.89 8.93
C ILE A 50 8.06 -3.52 10.36
N THR A 51 9.34 -3.62 10.75
CA THR A 51 9.80 -3.22 12.10
C THR A 51 9.67 -1.71 12.31
N ARG A 52 9.90 -0.91 11.26
CA ARG A 52 9.65 0.54 11.31
C ARG A 52 8.16 0.84 11.48
N TRP A 53 7.30 0.12 10.77
CA TRP A 53 5.86 0.30 10.87
C TRP A 53 5.34 -0.13 12.24
N ASP A 54 5.82 -1.25 12.78
CA ASP A 54 5.52 -1.73 14.13
C ASP A 54 5.85 -0.67 15.19
N SER A 55 7.04 -0.08 15.10
CA SER A 55 7.47 1.00 16.01
C SER A 55 6.57 2.24 15.90
N ALA A 56 6.15 2.61 14.68
CA ALA A 56 5.25 3.74 14.47
C ALA A 56 3.84 3.48 15.03
N LEU A 57 3.35 2.24 14.92
CA LEU A 57 2.08 1.82 15.50
C LEU A 57 2.14 1.79 17.04
N GLY A 58 3.26 1.38 17.63
CA GLY A 58 3.47 1.43 19.08
C GLY A 58 3.40 2.86 19.62
N LYS A 59 3.94 3.85 18.90
CA LYS A 59 3.81 5.28 19.24
C LYS A 59 2.36 5.79 19.17
N GLN A 60 1.50 5.10 18.42
CA GLN A 60 0.07 5.40 18.29
C GLN A 60 -0.79 4.51 19.21
N SER A 61 -0.16 3.70 20.08
CA SER A 61 -0.84 2.68 20.90
C SER A 61 -1.80 1.79 20.10
N ARG A 62 -1.43 1.48 18.85
CA ARG A 62 -2.29 0.78 17.90
C ARG A 62 -1.74 -0.62 17.62
N LYS A 63 -2.61 -1.63 17.67
CA LYS A 63 -2.30 -3.00 17.23
C LYS A 63 -3.05 -3.37 15.96
N ILE A 64 -2.42 -4.14 15.09
CA ILE A 64 -3.00 -4.57 13.81
C ILE A 64 -2.69 -6.04 13.52
N LEU A 65 -3.51 -6.63 12.65
CA LEU A 65 -3.22 -7.90 11.99
C LEU A 65 -2.74 -7.59 10.57
N LEU A 66 -1.54 -8.02 10.19
CA LEU A 66 -1.04 -7.89 8.84
C LEU A 66 -1.07 -9.27 8.16
N LEU A 67 -1.88 -9.37 7.12
CA LEU A 67 -1.95 -10.54 6.27
C LEU A 67 -1.00 -10.38 5.09
N VAL A 68 -0.20 -11.41 4.82
CA VAL A 68 0.80 -11.44 3.75
C VAL A 68 0.73 -12.76 2.98
N ASP A 69 1.08 -12.72 1.70
CA ASP A 69 1.29 -13.93 0.90
C ASP A 69 2.54 -14.68 1.36
N ASN A 70 2.50 -16.00 1.16
CA ASN A 70 3.61 -16.89 1.46
C ASN A 70 4.71 -16.78 0.39
N CYS A 71 5.49 -15.71 0.47
CA CYS A 71 6.63 -15.41 -0.39
C CYS A 71 7.93 -15.51 0.42
N THR A 72 9.02 -15.99 -0.19
CA THR A 72 10.33 -16.11 0.47
C THR A 72 10.90 -14.76 0.94
N ALA A 73 10.47 -13.66 0.31
CA ALA A 73 10.81 -12.31 0.71
C ALA A 73 10.07 -11.83 1.97
N HIS A 74 9.11 -12.60 2.49
CA HIS A 74 8.33 -12.29 3.69
C HIS A 74 8.67 -13.31 4.78
N PRO A 75 9.80 -13.14 5.52
CA PRO A 75 10.12 -14.00 6.63
C PRO A 75 9.08 -13.87 7.75
N ALA A 76 8.86 -14.94 8.50
CA ALA A 76 8.18 -14.86 9.79
C ALA A 76 9.04 -14.05 10.77
N LEU A 77 8.40 -13.20 11.57
CA LEU A 77 9.07 -12.31 12.52
C LEU A 77 8.35 -12.34 13.85
N ASP A 78 9.02 -12.88 14.87
CA ASP A 78 8.44 -13.03 16.22
C ASP A 78 8.73 -11.83 17.13
N THR A 79 9.50 -10.85 16.64
CA THR A 79 9.96 -9.69 17.41
C THR A 79 9.00 -8.49 17.38
N LEU A 80 7.94 -8.57 16.58
CA LEU A 80 6.94 -7.51 16.39
C LEU A 80 6.01 -7.42 17.62
N LYS A 81 5.73 -6.20 18.10
CA LYS A 81 4.92 -5.98 19.33
C LYS A 81 3.50 -5.49 19.03
N ASN A 82 3.33 -4.83 17.90
CA ASN A 82 2.12 -4.10 17.51
C ASN A 82 1.49 -4.68 16.24
N ILE A 83 2.27 -5.37 15.43
CA ILE A 83 1.82 -6.08 14.23
C ILE A 83 1.83 -7.59 14.52
N ARG A 84 0.65 -8.21 14.47
CA ARG A 84 0.55 -9.67 14.34
C ARG A 84 0.63 -10.01 12.86
N LEU A 85 1.69 -10.71 12.44
CA LEU A 85 1.89 -11.13 11.06
C LEU A 85 1.25 -12.51 10.84
N GLU A 86 0.41 -12.64 9.81
CA GLU A 86 -0.25 -13.89 9.45
C GLU A 86 -0.07 -14.17 7.95
N PHE A 87 0.28 -15.41 7.62
CA PHE A 87 0.53 -15.82 6.25
C PHE A 87 -0.70 -16.50 5.65
N LEU A 88 -1.05 -16.07 4.43
CA LEU A 88 -2.08 -16.76 3.65
C LEU A 88 -1.59 -18.17 3.30
N PRO A 89 -2.49 -19.17 3.21
CA PRO A 89 -2.11 -20.51 2.79
C PRO A 89 -1.44 -20.49 1.41
N PRO A 90 -0.48 -21.40 1.15
CA PRO A 90 0.16 -21.51 -0.16
C PRO A 90 -0.86 -21.60 -1.30
N ASN A 91 -0.56 -20.98 -2.44
CA ASN A 91 -1.38 -21.03 -3.67
C ASN A 91 -2.79 -20.45 -3.56
N THR A 92 -3.09 -19.64 -2.53
CA THR A 92 -4.42 -19.01 -2.37
C THR A 92 -4.46 -17.53 -2.75
N THR A 93 -3.33 -16.94 -3.15
CA THR A 93 -3.20 -15.51 -3.50
C THR A 93 -4.33 -15.01 -4.41
N SER A 94 -4.57 -15.65 -5.55
CA SER A 94 -5.62 -15.25 -6.49
C SER A 94 -7.05 -15.37 -5.95
N LEU A 95 -7.26 -16.19 -4.91
CA LEU A 95 -8.56 -16.49 -4.34
C LEU A 95 -8.90 -15.58 -3.17
N ILE A 96 -7.97 -15.40 -2.23
CA ILE A 96 -8.28 -14.74 -0.96
C ILE A 96 -7.52 -13.42 -0.76
N GLN A 97 -6.42 -13.17 -1.47
CA GLN A 97 -5.61 -11.97 -1.24
C GLN A 97 -6.35 -10.70 -1.73
N PRO A 98 -6.76 -9.78 -0.84
CA PRO A 98 -7.54 -8.60 -1.23
C PRO A 98 -6.83 -7.68 -2.22
N MET A 99 -5.49 -7.66 -2.19
CA MET A 99 -4.69 -6.90 -3.16
C MET A 99 -4.98 -7.34 -4.60
N ASP A 100 -5.13 -8.65 -4.81
CA ASP A 100 -5.46 -9.25 -6.10
C ASP A 100 -6.97 -9.27 -6.40
N GLN A 101 -7.82 -9.05 -5.39
CA GLN A 101 -9.28 -8.94 -5.57
C GLN A 101 -9.77 -7.64 -6.23
N GLY A 102 -8.87 -6.75 -6.64
CA GLY A 102 -9.22 -5.57 -7.43
C GLY A 102 -8.51 -4.28 -7.02
N ILE A 103 -7.79 -4.27 -5.90
CA ILE A 103 -7.02 -3.11 -5.45
C ILE A 103 -5.89 -2.82 -6.44
N ILE A 104 -5.05 -3.82 -6.77
CA ILE A 104 -3.97 -3.67 -7.76
C ILE A 104 -4.55 -3.27 -9.12
N LYS A 105 -5.69 -3.88 -9.53
CA LYS A 105 -6.37 -3.53 -10.78
C LYS A 105 -6.79 -2.05 -10.81
N ASN A 106 -7.34 -1.53 -9.71
CA ASN A 106 -7.70 -0.11 -9.59
C ASN A 106 -6.46 0.79 -9.67
N ILE A 107 -5.40 0.47 -8.91
CA ILE A 107 -4.15 1.24 -8.94
C ILE A 107 -3.60 1.29 -10.38
N LYS A 108 -3.52 0.16 -11.08
CA LYS A 108 -3.06 0.10 -12.48
C LYS A 108 -3.96 0.91 -13.42
N GLY A 109 -5.28 0.87 -13.22
CA GLY A 109 -6.22 1.68 -13.99
C GLY A 109 -6.00 3.19 -13.79
N HIS A 110 -5.94 3.64 -12.54
CA HIS A 110 -5.64 5.03 -12.20
C HIS A 110 -4.26 5.47 -12.72
N TYR A 111 -3.25 4.61 -12.61
CA TYR A 111 -1.89 4.89 -13.08
C TYR A 111 -1.86 5.16 -14.58
N ARG A 112 -2.50 4.28 -15.37
CA ARG A 112 -2.59 4.46 -16.84
C ARG A 112 -3.34 5.73 -17.21
N LYS A 113 -4.46 6.02 -16.54
CA LYS A 113 -5.23 7.26 -16.77
C LYS A 113 -4.35 8.49 -16.58
N GLU A 114 -3.58 8.53 -15.49
CA GLU A 114 -2.70 9.66 -15.18
C GLU A 114 -1.53 9.78 -16.18
N LEU A 115 -0.95 8.67 -16.62
CA LEU A 115 0.09 8.71 -17.67
C LEU A 115 -0.44 9.29 -19.00
N VAL A 116 -1.66 8.91 -19.39
CA VAL A 116 -2.32 9.47 -20.59
C VAL A 116 -2.53 10.97 -20.40
N GLN A 117 -3.03 11.40 -19.24
CA GLN A 117 -3.24 12.82 -18.95
C GLN A 117 -1.93 13.63 -19.00
N MET A 118 -0.85 13.11 -18.40
CA MET A 118 0.48 13.73 -18.47
C MET A 118 0.97 13.88 -19.91
N THR A 119 0.71 12.87 -20.74
CA THR A 119 1.09 12.89 -22.16
C THR A 119 0.30 13.97 -22.92
N ILE A 120 -1.01 14.04 -22.72
CA ILE A 120 -1.87 15.05 -23.35
C ILE A 120 -1.41 16.45 -22.98
N THR A 121 -1.21 16.72 -21.68
CA THR A 121 -0.73 18.03 -21.22
C THR A 121 0.64 18.37 -21.78
N ALA A 122 1.57 17.41 -21.89
CA ALA A 122 2.86 17.67 -22.51
C ALA A 122 2.78 17.95 -24.02
N ILE A 123 1.77 17.43 -24.73
CA ILE A 123 1.48 17.79 -26.12
C ILE A 123 0.91 19.20 -26.21
N GLU A 124 -0.09 19.53 -25.37
CA GLU A 124 -0.72 20.85 -25.32
C GLU A 124 0.29 21.97 -25.00
N ASP A 125 1.23 21.70 -24.08
CA ASP A 125 2.30 22.62 -23.71
C ASP A 125 3.47 22.68 -24.72
N ASN A 126 3.36 21.99 -25.86
CA ASN A 126 4.41 21.84 -26.88
C ASN A 126 5.75 21.30 -26.34
N LEU A 127 5.72 20.52 -25.25
CA LEU A 127 6.90 19.85 -24.66
C LEU A 127 7.28 18.57 -25.41
N LEU A 128 6.41 18.13 -26.32
CA LEU A 128 6.56 17.01 -27.23
C LEU A 128 6.39 17.52 -28.66
N SER A 129 7.22 17.04 -29.60
CA SER A 129 7.01 17.33 -31.02
C SER A 129 5.79 16.56 -31.52
N THR A 130 5.09 17.11 -32.52
CA THR A 130 3.95 16.45 -33.19
C THR A 130 4.30 15.12 -33.86
N SER A 131 5.59 14.80 -34.01
CA SER A 131 6.09 13.52 -34.54
C SER A 131 6.55 12.55 -33.45
N CYS A 132 6.36 12.84 -32.16
CA CYS A 132 6.86 11.99 -31.09
C CYS A 132 6.16 10.63 -31.06
N THR A 133 6.94 9.55 -31.12
CA THR A 133 6.43 8.20 -30.93
C THR A 133 6.06 7.95 -29.46
N ALA A 134 5.17 6.97 -29.20
CA ALA A 134 4.85 6.56 -27.83
C ALA A 134 6.10 6.16 -27.01
N THR A 135 7.14 5.65 -27.69
CA THR A 135 8.43 5.31 -27.09
C THR A 135 9.20 6.54 -26.61
N GLU A 136 9.19 7.63 -27.38
CA GLU A 136 9.85 8.89 -26.99
C GLU A 136 9.16 9.55 -25.80
N VAL A 137 7.82 9.53 -25.77
CA VAL A 137 7.04 9.99 -24.62
C VAL A 137 7.40 9.17 -23.38
N SER A 138 7.39 7.84 -23.51
CA SER A 138 7.71 6.95 -22.39
C SER A 138 9.14 7.13 -21.88
N ALA A 139 10.10 7.46 -22.75
CA ALA A 139 11.49 7.70 -22.37
C ALA A 139 11.68 8.98 -21.53
N LYS A 140 10.75 9.94 -21.63
CA LYS A 140 10.77 11.17 -20.83
C LYS A 140 10.18 11.00 -19.43
N ILE A 141 9.41 9.94 -19.17
CA ILE A 141 8.82 9.68 -17.85
C ILE A 141 9.93 9.24 -16.89
N THR A 142 10.20 10.06 -15.87
CA THR A 142 11.23 9.75 -14.89
C THR A 142 10.70 8.82 -13.79
N VAL A 143 11.61 8.22 -13.01
CA VAL A 143 11.24 7.46 -11.81
C VAL A 143 10.49 8.35 -10.80
N LEU A 144 10.83 9.63 -10.72
CA LEU A 144 10.12 10.57 -9.86
C LEU A 144 8.67 10.78 -10.31
N ASP A 145 8.44 10.88 -11.61
CA ASP A 145 7.10 10.98 -12.18
C ASP A 145 6.30 9.72 -11.90
N ALA A 146 6.88 8.53 -12.15
CA ALA A 146 6.24 7.26 -11.83
C ALA A 146 5.86 7.15 -10.34
N ILE A 147 6.73 7.62 -9.42
CA ILE A 147 6.46 7.67 -7.98
C ILE A 147 5.28 8.61 -7.66
N ARG A 148 5.25 9.80 -8.25
CA ARG A 148 4.16 10.76 -8.05
C ARG A 148 2.84 10.20 -8.56
N VAL A 149 2.86 9.58 -9.74
CA VAL A 149 1.68 8.97 -10.37
C VAL A 149 1.18 7.80 -9.52
N VAL A 150 2.02 6.83 -9.15
CA VAL A 150 1.57 5.68 -8.35
C VAL A 150 1.04 6.08 -6.98
N ALA A 151 1.65 7.08 -6.34
CA ALA A 151 1.14 7.62 -5.09
C ALA A 151 -0.22 8.30 -5.26
N LYS A 152 -0.42 9.05 -6.35
CA LYS A 152 -1.72 9.65 -6.70
C LYS A 152 -2.76 8.56 -6.97
N SER A 153 -2.41 7.55 -7.75
CA SER A 153 -3.26 6.40 -8.05
C SER A 153 -3.70 5.65 -6.80
N TRP A 154 -2.78 5.45 -5.84
CA TRP A 154 -3.10 4.81 -4.57
C TRP A 154 -4.11 5.63 -3.74
N ARG A 155 -3.94 6.95 -3.70
CA ARG A 155 -4.90 7.84 -3.03
C ARG A 155 -6.29 7.79 -3.67
N GLN A 156 -6.39 7.64 -4.99
CA GLN A 156 -7.65 7.58 -5.74
C GLN A 156 -8.46 6.29 -5.52
N VAL A 157 -7.84 5.19 -5.09
CA VAL A 157 -8.58 3.94 -4.81
C VAL A 157 -9.64 4.20 -3.74
N LYS A 158 -10.93 4.00 -4.04
CA LYS A 158 -12.00 4.27 -3.07
C LYS A 158 -11.91 3.30 -1.88
N THR A 159 -12.25 3.79 -0.69
CA THR A 159 -12.34 2.98 0.54
C THR A 159 -13.34 1.83 0.36
N GLN A 160 -14.46 2.09 -0.32
CA GLN A 160 -15.44 1.07 -0.72
C GLN A 160 -14.83 -0.03 -1.59
N THR A 161 -13.94 0.32 -2.53
CA THR A 161 -13.23 -0.67 -3.36
C THR A 161 -12.39 -1.58 -2.48
N ILE A 162 -11.65 -1.02 -1.53
CA ILE A 162 -10.83 -1.77 -0.58
C ILE A 162 -11.73 -2.69 0.26
N ALA A 163 -12.77 -2.15 0.89
CA ALA A 163 -13.70 -2.93 1.70
C ALA A 163 -14.34 -4.11 0.92
N ASN A 164 -14.74 -3.88 -0.33
CA ASN A 164 -15.28 -4.92 -1.21
C ASN A 164 -14.24 -6.00 -1.55
N CYS A 165 -12.98 -5.61 -1.78
CA CYS A 165 -11.90 -6.57 -2.06
C CYS A 165 -11.61 -7.46 -0.84
N PHE A 166 -11.61 -6.89 0.38
CA PHE A 166 -11.48 -7.67 1.61
C PHE A 166 -12.67 -8.62 1.79
N ARG A 167 -13.91 -8.15 1.58
CA ARG A 167 -15.10 -9.00 1.64
C ARG A 167 -15.03 -10.16 0.64
N LYS A 168 -14.58 -9.90 -0.58
CA LYS A 168 -14.40 -10.93 -1.63
C LYS A 168 -13.32 -11.95 -1.25
N GLY A 169 -12.29 -11.53 -0.54
CA GLY A 169 -11.27 -12.41 0.03
C GLY A 169 -11.68 -13.19 1.28
N GLY A 170 -12.94 -13.05 1.71
CA GLY A 170 -13.47 -13.74 2.90
C GLY A 170 -13.29 -12.99 4.22
N PHE A 171 -12.86 -11.72 4.18
CA PHE A 171 -12.65 -10.91 5.38
C PHE A 171 -13.85 -9.96 5.60
N TRP A 172 -14.95 -10.50 6.11
CA TRP A 172 -16.08 -9.69 6.57
C TRP A 172 -15.96 -9.37 8.07
N VAL A 173 -16.52 -8.24 8.47
CA VAL A 173 -16.80 -7.98 9.88
C VAL A 173 -18.25 -8.35 10.07
N THR A 174 -18.52 -9.34 10.94
CA THR A 174 -19.85 -9.48 11.52
C THR A 174 -20.08 -8.23 12.34
N ALA A 175 -21.14 -7.47 12.04
CA ALA A 175 -21.57 -6.42 12.95
C ALA A 175 -21.87 -7.11 14.28
N SER A 176 -20.99 -6.98 15.26
CA SER A 176 -21.35 -7.23 16.65
C SER A 176 -22.39 -6.18 16.99
N GLU A 177 -23.62 -6.66 17.16
CA GLU A 177 -24.78 -6.07 17.82
C GLU A 177 -24.58 -4.61 18.26
N GLU A 178 -25.26 -3.69 17.57
CA GLU A 178 -25.65 -2.41 18.15
C GLU A 178 -26.50 -2.72 19.38
N GLY A 179 -25.84 -2.77 20.54
CA GLY A 179 -26.47 -2.95 21.84
C GLY A 179 -27.41 -1.77 22.09
N THR A 180 -28.71 -2.08 22.00
CA THR A 180 -29.81 -1.22 22.44
C THR A 180 -29.49 -0.60 23.80
N GLU A 181 -29.28 0.71 23.85
CA GLU A 181 -29.20 1.46 25.10
C GLU A 181 -30.52 1.31 25.88
N LYS A 182 -30.47 0.54 26.98
CA LYS A 182 -31.31 0.78 28.15
C LYS A 182 -30.40 0.90 29.37
N ASN A 183 -30.40 2.11 29.93
CA ASN A 183 -29.77 2.52 31.18
C ASN A 183 -29.89 1.49 32.30
N LEU A 184 -28.77 1.13 32.93
CA LEU A 184 -28.63 1.21 34.39
C LEU A 184 -27.14 1.30 34.77
N ALA A 185 -26.83 2.29 35.60
CA ALA A 185 -25.48 2.65 36.02
C ALA A 185 -24.75 1.52 36.78
N SER A 186 -23.48 1.29 36.44
CA SER A 186 -22.41 0.98 37.40
C SER A 186 -21.05 1.15 36.71
N GLN A 187 -20.13 1.76 37.44
CA GLN A 187 -18.76 2.06 37.01
C GLN A 187 -17.96 0.75 36.90
N GLU A 188 -17.46 0.42 35.71
CA GLU A 188 -16.26 -0.42 35.56
C GLU A 188 -15.41 0.11 34.39
N SER A 189 -14.13 0.29 34.68
CA SER A 189 -13.08 0.67 33.74
C SER A 189 -12.85 -0.45 32.72
N ASN A 190 -13.45 -0.32 31.54
CA ASN A 190 -13.13 -1.17 30.40
C ASN A 190 -12.06 -0.49 29.54
N GLU A 191 -10.84 -1.02 29.57
CA GLU A 191 -9.94 -0.92 28.42
C GLU A 191 -10.62 -1.63 27.25
N GLU A 192 -11.34 -0.85 26.44
CA GLU A 192 -11.90 -1.31 25.18
C GLU A 192 -10.75 -1.68 24.25
N GLN A 193 -10.36 -2.96 24.31
CA GLN A 193 -9.32 -3.52 23.46
C GLN A 193 -9.88 -3.65 22.05
N ALA A 194 -9.85 -2.54 21.31
CA ALA A 194 -10.31 -2.47 19.94
C ALA A 194 -9.70 -3.61 19.11
N LEU A 195 -10.55 -4.39 18.44
CA LEU A 195 -10.14 -5.51 17.61
C LEU A 195 -9.02 -5.08 16.63
N PRO A 196 -7.97 -5.91 16.46
CA PRO A 196 -6.84 -5.54 15.61
C PRO A 196 -7.34 -5.29 14.18
N LYS A 197 -7.02 -4.10 13.66
CA LYS A 197 -7.36 -3.76 12.28
C LYS A 197 -6.55 -4.64 11.33
N VAL A 198 -7.21 -5.35 10.42
CA VAL A 198 -6.56 -6.13 9.36
C VAL A 198 -6.02 -5.20 8.28
N VAL A 199 -4.76 -5.38 7.91
CA VAL A 199 -4.11 -4.71 6.78
C VAL A 199 -3.48 -5.78 5.89
N MET A 200 -3.30 -5.49 4.60
CA MET A 200 -2.68 -6.39 3.64
C MET A 200 -1.42 -5.76 3.07
N ALA A 201 -0.37 -6.56 2.89
CA ALA A 201 0.78 -6.22 2.08
C ALA A 201 0.98 -7.26 0.96
N THR A 202 1.64 -6.86 -0.11
CA THR A 202 2.01 -7.74 -1.23
C THR A 202 3.31 -7.22 -1.83
N ALA A 203 4.18 -8.13 -2.27
CA ALA A 203 5.35 -7.82 -3.05
C ALA A 203 5.04 -8.06 -4.53
N THR A 204 4.60 -7.03 -5.25
CA THR A 204 4.45 -7.12 -6.70
C THR A 204 5.79 -6.82 -7.38
N SER A 205 6.28 -7.76 -8.17
CA SER A 205 7.39 -7.55 -9.12
C SER A 205 6.93 -6.80 -10.37
#